data_AF-A0A5C1QQM7-F1
#
_entry.id   AF-A0A5C1QQM7-F1
#
_cell.length_a   1.000
_cell.length_b   1.000
_cell.length_c   1.000
_cell.angle_alpha   90.00
_cell.angle_beta   90.00
_cell.angle_gamma   90.00
#
_symmetry.space_group_name_H-M   'P 1'
#
loop_
_entity.id
_entity.type
_entity.pdbx_description
1 polymer ?
#
loop_
_entity_poly.entity_id
_entity_poly.type
_entity_poly.pdbx_seq_one_letter_code
_entity_poly.pdbx_strand_id
1 'polypeptide(L)'
;MPIFDYEIFDMLDEVRKHYKSNMSNTFIRSALLSMDMPYDQRSAIENITEKLEMYKNQGYKFDELYIGIYSMAIFIYKARLEVIPGLKRSSFLRDASPSEKILADMAADNLKSNLNILADRLNELYLKVVRLDVKSHSVKSPVYTRMEELDKLGQLLTSTVPGLA
;
A
#
# COMPACT_ATOMS: atom_id res chain seq x y z
N MET A 1 -5.31 14.87 -19.09
CA MET A 1 -5.24 14.00 -20.27
C MET A 1 -5.02 12.59 -19.75
N PRO A 2 -5.88 11.61 -20.10
CA PRO A 2 -5.68 10.23 -19.69
C PRO A 2 -4.43 9.64 -20.35
N ILE A 3 -3.73 8.79 -19.61
CA ILE A 3 -2.46 8.16 -20.04
C ILE A 3 -2.65 6.66 -20.12
N PHE A 4 -2.09 6.07 -21.16
CA PHE A 4 -2.10 4.64 -21.40
C PHE A 4 -0.65 4.14 -21.43
N ASP A 5 -0.29 3.34 -20.44
CA ASP A 5 1.03 2.74 -20.34
C ASP A 5 0.87 1.32 -19.82
N TYR A 6 1.16 0.34 -20.67
CA TYR A 6 0.98 -1.09 -20.35
C TYR A 6 1.85 -1.54 -19.20
N GLU A 7 3.07 -0.99 -19.08
CA GLU A 7 3.98 -1.35 -17.99
C GLU A 7 3.43 -0.87 -16.65
N ILE A 8 2.84 0.33 -16.59
CA ILE A 8 2.12 0.80 -15.39
C ILE A 8 0.95 -0.13 -15.04
N PHE A 9 0.19 -0.59 -16.04
CA PHE A 9 -0.91 -1.53 -15.78
C PHE A 9 -0.42 -2.85 -15.19
N ASP A 10 0.67 -3.40 -15.72
CA ASP A 10 1.28 -4.63 -15.21
C ASP A 10 1.82 -4.45 -13.78
N MET A 11 2.46 -3.31 -13.50
CA MET A 11 2.95 -2.98 -12.16
C MET A 11 1.81 -2.80 -11.15
N LEU A 12 0.71 -2.16 -11.56
CA LEU A 12 -0.50 -2.07 -10.75
C LEU A 12 -1.11 -3.45 -10.48
N ASP A 13 -1.10 -4.34 -11.47
CA ASP A 13 -1.56 -5.73 -11.31
C ASP A 13 -0.71 -6.51 -10.28
N GLU A 14 0.61 -6.32 -10.25
CA GLU A 14 1.48 -6.92 -9.24
C GLU A 14 1.25 -6.30 -7.84
N VAL A 15 1.09 -4.97 -7.72
CA VAL A 15 0.70 -4.32 -6.46
C VAL A 15 -0.62 -4.87 -5.94
N ARG A 16 -1.64 -4.98 -6.80
CA ARG A 16 -2.94 -5.57 -6.50
C ARG A 16 -2.80 -6.99 -5.95
N LYS A 17 -2.00 -7.83 -6.61
CA LYS A 17 -1.78 -9.23 -6.23
C LYS A 17 -1.18 -9.34 -4.82
N HIS A 18 -0.15 -8.55 -4.52
CA HIS A 18 0.46 -8.54 -3.18
C HIS A 18 -0.49 -7.99 -2.11
N TYR A 19 -1.24 -6.92 -2.41
CA TYR A 19 -2.26 -6.39 -1.51
C TYR A 19 -3.36 -7.43 -1.23
N LYS A 20 -3.91 -8.08 -2.27
CA LYS A 20 -4.95 -9.11 -2.12
C LYS A 20 -4.45 -10.33 -1.35
N SER A 21 -3.19 -10.73 -1.53
CA SER A 21 -2.57 -11.82 -0.75
C SER A 21 -2.54 -11.53 0.75
N ASN A 22 -2.26 -10.28 1.13
CA ASN A 22 -2.35 -9.86 2.53
C ASN A 22 -3.79 -9.86 3.04
N MET A 23 -4.72 -9.36 2.24
CA MET A 23 -6.13 -9.25 2.62
C MET A 23 -6.89 -10.58 2.61
N SER A 24 -6.39 -11.61 1.92
CA SER A 24 -7.03 -12.93 1.86
C SER A 24 -6.72 -13.82 3.06
N ASN A 25 -5.69 -13.49 3.85
CA ASN A 25 -5.33 -14.26 5.03
C ASN A 25 -6.31 -13.98 6.18
N THR A 26 -7.13 -14.98 6.49
CA THR A 26 -8.20 -14.91 7.51
C THR A 26 -7.71 -14.46 8.88
N PHE A 27 -6.50 -14.85 9.29
CA PHE A 27 -5.96 -14.52 10.62
C PHE A 27 -5.65 -13.03 10.79
N ILE A 28 -5.28 -12.35 9.71
CA ILE A 28 -4.84 -10.94 9.74
C ILE A 28 -5.85 -10.00 9.11
N ARG A 29 -6.76 -10.51 8.27
CA ARG A 29 -7.73 -9.70 7.51
C ARG A 29 -8.58 -8.81 8.41
N SER A 30 -9.09 -9.34 9.52
CA SER A 30 -9.92 -8.57 10.45
C SER A 30 -9.14 -7.38 11.04
N ALA A 31 -7.89 -7.62 11.45
CA ALA A 31 -7.01 -6.59 11.99
C ALA A 31 -6.64 -5.53 10.95
N LEU A 32 -6.35 -5.93 9.70
CA LEU A 32 -6.09 -5.01 8.59
C LEU A 32 -7.32 -4.15 8.25
N LEU A 33 -8.52 -4.73 8.28
CA LEU A 33 -9.76 -4.00 8.04
C LEU A 33 -10.08 -3.02 9.17
N SER A 34 -9.76 -3.37 10.42
CA SER A 34 -10.01 -2.54 11.60
C SER A 34 -9.05 -1.37 11.80
N MET A 35 -7.98 -1.27 11.00
CA MET A 35 -7.05 -0.13 11.08
C MET A 35 -7.81 1.19 10.93
N ASP A 36 -7.46 2.19 11.73
CA ASP A 36 -8.07 3.51 11.58
C ASP A 36 -7.54 4.16 10.29
N MET A 37 -8.36 4.18 9.25
CA MET A 37 -8.00 4.72 7.95
C MET A 37 -9.19 5.44 7.34
N PRO A 38 -9.06 6.75 7.01
CA PRO A 38 -10.11 7.52 6.37
C PRO A 38 -10.67 6.82 5.12
N TYR A 39 -11.97 7.02 4.89
CA TYR A 39 -12.65 6.45 3.74
C TYR A 39 -11.97 6.80 2.41
N ASP A 40 -11.52 8.04 2.25
CA ASP A 40 -10.87 8.52 1.03
C ASP A 40 -9.57 7.76 0.73
N GLN A 41 -8.78 7.42 1.76
CA GLN A 41 -7.56 6.61 1.59
C GLN A 41 -7.89 5.18 1.18
N ARG A 42 -8.94 4.59 1.77
CA ARG A 42 -9.40 3.26 1.38
C ARG A 42 -9.90 3.25 -0.06
N SER A 43 -10.68 4.25 -0.44
CA SER A 43 -11.19 4.40 -1.81
C SER A 43 -10.06 4.61 -2.81
N ALA A 44 -9.03 5.37 -2.45
CA ALA A 44 -7.83 5.55 -3.26
C ALA A 44 -7.06 4.25 -3.49
N ILE A 45 -6.92 3.42 -2.44
CA ILE A 45 -6.35 2.07 -2.56
C ILE A 45 -7.19 1.23 -3.53
N GLU A 46 -8.51 1.23 -3.37
CA GLU A 46 -9.42 0.48 -4.26
C GLU A 46 -9.31 0.90 -5.72
N ASN A 47 -9.04 2.18 -6.00
CA ASN A 47 -8.85 2.63 -7.37
C ASN A 47 -7.64 1.96 -8.04
N ILE A 48 -6.53 1.81 -7.30
CA ILE A 48 -5.31 1.18 -7.81
C ILE A 48 -5.25 -0.34 -7.60
N THR A 49 -6.29 -0.97 -7.03
CA THR A 49 -6.34 -2.43 -6.83
C THR A 49 -7.59 -3.10 -7.41
N GLU A 50 -8.77 -2.49 -7.35
CA GLU A 50 -10.01 -3.12 -7.81
C GLU A 50 -10.50 -2.56 -9.15
N LYS A 51 -10.20 -1.29 -9.44
CA LYS A 51 -10.69 -0.59 -10.65
C LYS A 51 -9.68 -0.54 -11.80
N LEU A 52 -8.71 -1.45 -11.82
CA LEU A 52 -7.66 -1.49 -12.85
C LEU A 52 -8.19 -1.65 -14.27
N GLU A 53 -9.28 -2.39 -14.45
CA GLU A 53 -9.93 -2.52 -15.77
C GLU A 53 -10.48 -1.18 -16.28
N MET A 54 -10.90 -0.29 -15.37
CA MET A 54 -11.30 1.08 -15.76
C MET A 54 -10.09 1.87 -16.27
N TYR A 55 -8.94 1.76 -15.62
CA TYR A 55 -7.71 2.39 -16.08
C TYR A 55 -7.21 1.84 -17.41
N LYS A 56 -7.31 0.53 -17.65
CA LYS A 56 -6.97 -0.08 -18.94
C LYS A 56 -7.85 0.46 -20.08
N ASN A 57 -9.13 0.68 -19.81
CA ASN A 57 -10.09 1.15 -20.81
C ASN A 57 -10.07 2.67 -21.04
N GLN A 58 -9.90 3.47 -19.98
CA GLN A 58 -10.07 4.93 -20.02
C GLN A 58 -8.76 5.70 -19.87
N GLY A 59 -7.67 5.01 -19.52
CA GLY A 59 -6.41 5.60 -19.10
C GLY A 59 -6.48 6.11 -17.66
N TYR A 60 -5.33 6.38 -17.08
CA TYR A 60 -5.21 6.94 -15.73
C TYR A 60 -4.83 8.42 -15.75
N LYS A 61 -5.01 9.10 -14.62
CA LYS A 61 -4.37 10.40 -14.36
C LYS A 61 -3.29 10.26 -13.28
N PHE A 62 -2.25 11.07 -13.37
CA PHE A 62 -1.11 10.99 -12.43
C PHE A 62 -1.49 11.29 -10.98
N ASP A 63 -2.34 12.30 -10.75
CA ASP A 63 -2.88 12.65 -9.43
C ASP A 63 -3.60 11.46 -8.80
N GLU A 64 -4.47 10.79 -9.55
CA GLU A 64 -5.19 9.59 -9.08
C GLU A 64 -4.23 8.46 -8.69
N LEU A 65 -3.19 8.20 -9.50
CA LEU A 65 -2.17 7.20 -9.16
C LEU A 65 -1.38 7.61 -7.92
N TYR A 66 -0.95 8.86 -7.79
CA TYR A 66 -0.19 9.32 -6.64
C TYR A 66 -0.99 9.24 -5.34
N ILE A 67 -2.28 9.61 -5.37
CA ILE A 67 -3.17 9.50 -4.21
C ILE A 67 -3.32 8.03 -3.79
N GLY A 68 -3.50 7.12 -4.76
CA GLY A 68 -3.57 5.67 -4.49
C GLY A 68 -2.26 5.13 -3.91
N ILE A 69 -1.12 5.51 -4.51
CA ILE A 69 0.22 5.11 -4.07
C ILE A 69 0.48 5.58 -2.64
N TYR A 70 0.21 6.85 -2.35
CA TYR A 70 0.41 7.42 -1.02
C TYR A 70 -0.49 6.74 0.03
N SER A 71 -1.76 6.51 -0.31
CA SER A 71 -2.70 5.82 0.58
C SER A 71 -2.26 4.38 0.88
N MET A 72 -1.72 3.67 -0.12
CA MET A 72 -1.14 2.33 0.08
C MET A 72 0.13 2.39 0.95
N ALA A 73 0.96 3.42 0.82
CA ALA A 73 2.11 3.61 1.69
C ALA A 73 1.70 3.82 3.16
N ILE A 74 0.63 4.60 3.40
CA ILE A 74 0.02 4.75 4.74
C ILE A 74 -0.50 3.40 5.25
N PHE A 75 -1.18 2.62 4.40
CA PHE A 75 -1.63 1.27 4.77
C PHE A 75 -0.48 0.38 5.25
N ILE A 76 0.62 0.33 4.50
CA ILE A 76 1.80 -0.46 4.86
C ILE A 76 2.38 0.01 6.20
N TYR A 77 2.53 1.32 6.37
CA TYR A 77 3.06 1.92 7.59
C TYR A 77 2.19 1.59 8.81
N LYS A 78 0.88 1.82 8.73
CA LYS A 78 -0.07 1.51 9.81
C LYS A 78 -0.11 0.02 10.12
N ALA A 79 -0.12 -0.85 9.10
CA ALA A 79 -0.09 -2.29 9.32
C ALA A 79 1.16 -2.74 10.08
N ARG A 80 2.32 -2.10 9.85
CA ARG A 80 3.54 -2.38 10.60
C ARG A 80 3.48 -1.91 12.06
N LEU A 81 2.83 -0.79 12.34
CA LEU A 81 2.76 -0.20 13.68
C LEU A 81 1.66 -0.79 14.55
N GLU A 82 0.52 -1.09 13.95
CA GLU A 82 -0.71 -1.44 14.68
C GLU A 82 -0.96 -2.95 14.60
N VAL A 83 -0.93 -3.50 13.37
CA VAL A 83 -1.36 -4.88 13.14
C VAL A 83 -0.29 -5.88 13.55
N ILE A 84 0.95 -5.72 13.09
CA ILE A 84 2.03 -6.67 13.44
C ILE A 84 2.23 -6.77 14.97
N PRO A 85 2.36 -5.66 15.72
CA PRO A 85 2.48 -5.73 17.17
C PRO A 85 1.19 -6.20 17.84
N GLY A 86 0.03 -5.83 17.29
CA GLY A 86 -1.28 -6.26 17.78
C GLY A 86 -1.47 -7.77 17.70
N LEU A 87 -0.98 -8.42 16.63
CA LEU A 87 -1.01 -9.88 16.49
C LEU A 87 -0.22 -10.55 17.62
N LYS A 88 0.97 -10.05 17.97
CA LYS A 88 1.82 -10.64 19.02
C LYS A 88 1.37 -10.32 20.44
N ARG A 89 0.66 -9.20 20.63
CA ARG A 89 0.27 -8.66 21.96
C ARG A 89 -1.23 -8.76 22.25
N SER A 90 -2.01 -9.36 21.37
CA SER A 90 -3.46 -9.42 21.55
C SER A 90 -3.82 -10.03 22.90
N SER A 91 -4.78 -9.46 23.61
CA SER A 91 -5.24 -9.96 24.91
C SER A 91 -5.72 -11.42 24.82
N PHE A 92 -6.25 -11.81 23.65
CA PHE A 92 -6.62 -13.20 23.33
C PHE A 92 -5.45 -14.18 23.43
N LEU A 93 -4.21 -13.73 23.16
CA LEU A 93 -3.03 -14.59 23.26
C LEU A 93 -2.50 -14.78 24.69
N ARG A 94 -2.99 -14.02 25.69
CA ARG A 94 -2.53 -14.23 27.09
C ARG A 94 -2.89 -15.63 27.58
N ASP A 95 -4.13 -16.03 27.35
CA ASP A 95 -4.69 -17.32 27.76
C ASP A 95 -4.62 -18.38 26.66
N ALA A 96 -4.08 -18.03 25.49
CA ALA A 96 -3.94 -18.96 24.37
C ALA A 96 -2.87 -20.03 24.63
N SER A 97 -3.10 -21.19 24.00
CA SER A 97 -2.18 -22.32 23.99
C SER A 97 -0.83 -21.95 23.35
N PRO A 98 0.24 -22.71 23.65
CA PRO A 98 1.54 -22.51 23.00
C PRO A 98 1.47 -22.57 21.46
N SER A 99 0.64 -23.46 20.92
CA SER A 99 0.46 -23.61 19.47
C SER A 99 -0.17 -22.37 18.83
N GLU A 100 -1.16 -21.76 19.47
CA GLU A 100 -1.80 -20.54 18.98
C GLU A 100 -0.84 -19.33 19.02
N LYS A 101 0.01 -19.25 20.03
CA LYS A 101 1.08 -18.23 20.12
C LYS A 101 2.06 -18.37 18.95
N ILE A 102 2.49 -19.59 18.64
CA ILE A 102 3.36 -19.88 17.49
C ILE A 102 2.67 -19.49 16.17
N LEU A 103 1.38 -19.81 16.00
CA LEU A 103 0.62 -19.41 14.81
C LEU A 103 0.55 -17.89 14.66
N ALA A 104 0.32 -17.16 15.74
CA ALA A 104 0.30 -15.69 15.72
C ALA A 104 1.67 -15.08 15.39
N ASP A 105 2.75 -15.64 15.94
CA ASP A 105 4.11 -15.22 15.60
C ASP A 105 4.44 -15.48 14.13
N MET A 106 4.12 -16.66 13.61
CA MET A 106 4.29 -16.98 12.19
C MET A 106 3.44 -16.06 11.29
N ALA A 107 2.20 -15.77 11.67
CA ALA A 107 1.34 -14.85 10.92
C ALA A 107 1.92 -13.42 10.89
N ALA A 108 2.45 -12.95 12.02
CA ALA A 108 3.07 -11.63 12.13
C ALA A 108 4.36 -11.54 11.30
N ASP A 109 5.20 -12.56 11.32
CA ASP A 109 6.45 -12.60 10.56
C ASP A 109 6.18 -12.72 9.04
N ASN A 110 5.19 -13.53 8.65
CA ASN A 110 4.72 -13.62 7.27
C ASN A 110 4.14 -12.28 6.78
N LEU A 111 3.31 -11.61 7.60
CA LEU A 111 2.77 -10.30 7.26
C LEU A 111 3.90 -9.28 7.09
N LYS A 112 4.89 -9.26 7.99
CA LYS A 112 6.07 -8.39 7.87
C LYS A 112 6.77 -8.57 6.53
N SER A 113 7.04 -9.82 6.15
CA SER A 113 7.69 -10.15 4.87
C SER A 113 6.85 -9.68 3.68
N ASN A 114 5.56 -10.00 3.68
CA ASN A 114 4.68 -9.63 2.57
C ASN A 114 4.49 -8.10 2.43
N LEU A 115 4.47 -7.36 3.54
CA LEU A 115 4.43 -5.90 3.51
C LEU A 115 5.72 -5.29 2.94
N ASN A 116 6.88 -5.92 3.16
CA ASN A 116 8.12 -5.47 2.52
C ASN A 116 8.06 -5.67 1.00
N ILE A 117 7.59 -6.83 0.54
CA ILE A 117 7.41 -7.08 -0.90
C ILE A 117 6.43 -6.08 -1.51
N LEU A 118 5.30 -5.82 -0.83
CA LEU A 118 4.34 -4.81 -1.28
C LEU A 118 4.94 -3.41 -1.32
N ALA A 119 5.76 -3.04 -0.32
CA ALA A 119 6.44 -1.75 -0.28
C ALA A 119 7.43 -1.59 -1.44
N ASP A 120 8.19 -2.63 -1.76
CA ASP A 120 9.15 -2.63 -2.86
C ASP A 120 8.43 -2.42 -4.21
N ARG A 121 7.36 -3.19 -4.46
CA ARG A 121 6.55 -3.07 -5.68
C ARG A 121 5.88 -1.70 -5.81
N LEU A 122 5.42 -1.15 -4.69
CA LEU A 122 4.82 0.19 -4.66
C LEU A 122 5.86 1.29 -4.93
N ASN A 123 7.07 1.14 -4.40
CA ASN A 123 8.18 2.06 -4.69
C ASN A 123 8.60 2.01 -6.16
N GLU A 124 8.71 0.80 -6.73
CA GLU A 124 8.99 0.62 -8.16
C GLU A 124 7.93 1.33 -9.01
N LEU A 125 6.64 1.12 -8.70
CA LEU A 125 5.53 1.79 -9.36
C LEU A 125 5.66 3.31 -9.24
N TYR A 126 5.89 3.84 -8.04
CA TYR A 126 6.08 5.28 -7.81
C TYR A 126 7.18 5.87 -8.69
N LEU A 127 8.37 5.26 -8.69
CA LEU A 127 9.50 5.74 -9.48
C LEU A 127 9.20 5.72 -10.99
N LYS A 128 8.46 4.71 -11.47
CA LYS A 128 8.03 4.65 -12.87
C LYS A 128 7.03 5.75 -13.20
N VAL A 129 6.02 5.97 -12.34
CA VAL A 129 5.01 7.01 -12.51
C VAL A 129 5.68 8.39 -12.54
N VAL A 130 6.63 8.68 -11.64
CA VAL A 130 7.42 9.94 -11.66
C VAL A 130 8.15 10.13 -12.97
N ARG A 131 8.84 9.10 -13.48
CA ARG A 131 9.55 9.21 -14.77
C ARG A 131 8.59 9.53 -15.92
N LEU A 132 7.42 8.90 -15.94
CA LEU A 132 6.39 9.16 -16.95
C LEU A 132 5.77 10.56 -16.80
N ASP A 133 5.55 11.00 -15.56
CA ASP A 133 5.01 12.33 -15.26
C ASP A 133 5.94 13.44 -15.74
N VAL A 134 7.24 13.31 -15.44
CA VAL A 134 8.28 14.22 -15.96
C VAL A 134 8.30 14.23 -17.49
N LYS A 135 8.22 13.06 -18.13
CA LYS A 135 8.23 12.94 -19.59
C LYS A 135 6.98 13.56 -20.25
N SER A 136 5.81 13.35 -19.65
CA SER A 136 4.53 13.87 -20.12
C SER A 136 4.36 15.37 -19.88
N HIS A 137 5.11 15.93 -18.93
CA HIS A 137 5.11 17.35 -18.60
C HIS A 137 6.46 18.01 -18.94
N SER A 138 6.85 17.95 -20.22
CA SER A 138 8.11 18.55 -20.69
C SER A 138 8.18 20.08 -20.59
N VAL A 139 7.02 20.76 -20.55
CA VAL A 139 6.92 22.24 -20.52
C VAL A 139 6.32 22.76 -19.21
N LYS A 140 5.51 21.96 -18.51
CA LYS A 140 4.84 22.33 -17.25
C LYS A 140 5.48 21.59 -16.08
N SER A 141 5.33 22.07 -14.85
CA SER A 141 5.80 21.28 -13.71
C SER A 141 5.03 19.95 -13.64
N PRO A 142 5.70 18.81 -13.40
CA PRO A 142 5.05 17.51 -13.21
C PRO A 142 4.09 17.53 -12.01
N VAL A 143 3.10 16.63 -12.01
CA VAL A 143 2.09 16.54 -10.94
C VAL A 143 2.73 16.22 -9.59
N TYR A 144 3.70 15.30 -9.52
CA TYR A 144 4.30 14.89 -8.25
C TYR A 144 4.93 16.05 -7.48
N THR A 145 5.42 17.08 -8.17
CA THR A 145 6.06 18.26 -7.55
C THR A 145 5.10 19.14 -6.75
N ARG A 146 3.79 18.90 -6.86
CA ARG A 146 2.73 19.69 -6.23
C ARG A 146 2.07 18.96 -5.07
N MET A 147 2.54 17.75 -4.74
CA MET A 147 1.98 16.87 -3.72
C MET A 147 3.02 16.68 -2.63
N GLU A 148 3.03 17.58 -1.64
CA GLU A 148 4.02 17.60 -0.54
C GLU A 148 4.01 16.29 0.26
N GLU A 149 2.87 15.60 0.33
CA GLU A 149 2.75 14.32 1.01
C GLU A 149 3.66 13.22 0.43
N LEU A 150 4.03 13.31 -0.85
CA LEU A 150 4.91 12.34 -1.51
C LEU A 150 6.35 12.41 -1.00
N ASP A 151 6.77 13.52 -0.39
CA ASP A 151 8.10 13.66 0.22
C ASP A 151 8.31 12.66 1.37
N LYS A 152 7.22 12.26 2.03
CA LYS A 152 7.24 11.29 3.13
C LYS A 152 7.18 9.83 2.66
N LEU A 153 6.96 9.58 1.37
CA LEU A 153 6.68 8.25 0.83
C LEU A 153 7.78 7.25 1.18
N GLY A 154 9.06 7.59 0.97
CA GLY A 154 10.18 6.71 1.31
C GLY A 154 10.23 6.36 2.80
N GLN A 155 9.85 7.29 3.68
CA GLN A 155 9.79 7.05 5.13
C GLN A 155 8.62 6.14 5.48
N LEU A 156 7.44 6.35 4.89
CA LEU A 156 6.27 5.48 5.09
C LEU A 156 6.55 4.03 4.65
N LEU A 157 7.29 3.85 3.54
CA LEU A 157 7.61 2.53 2.99
C LEU A 157 8.69 1.77 3.77
N THR A 158 9.46 2.42 4.65
CA THR A 158 10.58 1.79 5.37
C THR A 158 10.46 1.86 6.89
N SER A 159 9.73 2.84 7.42
CA SER A 159 9.66 3.10 8.85
C SER A 159 8.86 2.03 9.60
N THR A 160 9.30 1.82 10.83
CA THR A 160 8.62 1.04 11.88
C THR A 160 8.46 1.87 13.15
N VAL A 161 8.66 3.19 13.05
CA VAL A 161 8.61 4.13 14.18
C VAL A 161 7.35 5.00 14.08
N PRO A 162 6.62 5.25 15.17
CA PRO A 162 5.45 6.13 15.19
C PRO A 162 5.75 7.60 14.81
N GLY A 163 4.71 8.34 14.38
CA GLY A 163 4.74 9.81 14.24
C GLY A 163 4.92 10.37 12.82
N LEU A 164 4.80 9.54 11.77
CA LEU A 164 4.97 9.98 10.38
C LEU A 164 3.67 10.32 9.63
N ALA A 165 2.56 9.70 10.04
CA ALA A 165 1.24 9.79 9.40
C ALA A 165 0.19 10.32 10.37
#